data_AF-A0A923CWX5-F1
#
_entry.id   AF-A0A923CWX5-F1
#
_cell.length_a   1.000
_cell.length_b   1.000
_cell.length_c   1.000
_cell.angle_alpha   90.00
_cell.angle_beta   90.00
_cell.angle_gamma   90.00
#
_symmetry.space_group_name_H-M   'P 1'
#
loop_
_entity.id
_entity.type
_entity.pdbx_description
1 polymer ?
#
loop_
_entity_poly.entity_id
_entity_poly.type
_entity_poly.pdbx_seq_one_letter_code
_entity_poly.pdbx_strand_id
1 'polypeptide(L)'
;SEGSGLVKVIIETGRLDTAAIARAARIACDAGAAFVKTSTGFGPRGASSDDVLTIREAIGEKCRIKASGGIRDLATALVMFEAGADRIGTSSGAEILAAAAQGRG
;
A
#
# COMPACT_ATOMS: atom_id res chain seq x y z
N SER A 1 16.26 -17.85 -16.13
CA SER A 1 14.98 -17.32 -16.66
C SER A 1 14.48 -16.28 -15.68
N GLU A 2 14.54 -15.00 -16.03
CA GLU A 2 13.96 -13.96 -15.17
C GLU A 2 12.46 -13.87 -15.47
N GLY A 3 11.63 -13.99 -14.42
CA GLY A 3 10.18 -13.94 -14.56
C GLY A 3 9.72 -12.54 -14.96
N SER A 4 9.00 -12.42 -16.08
CA SER A 4 8.57 -11.15 -16.68
C SER A 4 7.43 -10.43 -15.94
N GLY A 5 7.21 -10.73 -14.65
CA GLY A 5 6.06 -10.26 -13.87
C GLY A 5 6.41 -9.12 -12.91
N LEU A 6 5.47 -8.17 -12.73
CA LEU A 6 5.60 -7.13 -11.70
C LEU A 6 5.51 -7.72 -10.29
N VAL A 7 6.65 -7.79 -9.61
CA VAL A 7 6.77 -8.26 -8.22
C VAL A 7 6.31 -7.20 -7.23
N LYS A 8 5.58 -7.62 -6.21
CA LYS A 8 5.10 -6.76 -5.10
C LYS A 8 5.53 -7.41 -3.80
N VAL A 9 6.38 -6.75 -3.03
CA VAL A 9 6.89 -7.27 -1.76
C VAL A 9 5.99 -6.79 -0.63
N ILE A 10 5.37 -7.73 0.10
CA ILE A 10 4.57 -7.39 1.29
C ILE A 10 5.50 -7.32 2.49
N ILE A 11 5.57 -6.17 3.16
CA ILE A 11 6.43 -5.99 4.35
C ILE A 11 5.71 -6.22 5.68
N GLU A 12 4.39 -6.38 5.65
CA GLU A 12 3.52 -6.60 6.82
C GLU A 12 3.72 -5.55 7.92
N THR A 13 3.39 -4.29 7.59
CA THR A 13 3.57 -3.13 8.47
C THR A 13 2.93 -3.30 9.84
N GLY A 14 1.87 -4.12 9.95
CA GLY A 14 1.23 -4.45 11.22
C GLY A 14 2.14 -5.08 12.28
N ARG A 15 3.30 -5.61 11.89
CA ARG A 15 4.27 -6.26 12.77
C ARG A 15 5.56 -5.47 12.96
N LEU A 16 5.68 -4.30 12.33
CA LEU A 16 6.91 -3.53 12.27
C LEU A 16 6.71 -2.16 12.93
N ASP A 17 7.76 -1.67 13.56
CA ASP A 17 7.86 -0.25 13.94
C ASP A 17 8.17 0.62 12.71
N THR A 18 7.99 1.94 12.84
CA THR A 18 8.22 2.92 11.77
C THR A 18 9.61 2.81 11.14
N ALA A 19 10.65 2.59 11.96
CA ALA A 19 12.02 2.48 11.47
C ALA A 19 12.24 1.19 10.66
N ALA A 20 11.64 0.08 11.09
CA ALA A 20 11.67 -1.19 10.38
C ALA A 20 10.84 -1.14 9.08
N ILE A 21 9.70 -0.43 9.06
CA ILE A 21 8.93 -0.18 7.84
C ILE A 21 9.79 0.54 6.80
N ALA A 22 10.43 1.66 7.18
CA ALA A 22 11.29 2.41 6.27
C ALA A 22 12.46 1.57 5.73
N ARG A 23 13.12 0.78 6.60
CA ARG A 23 14.22 -0.11 6.19
C ARG A 23 13.74 -1.20 5.24
N ALA A 24 12.65 -1.90 5.56
CA ALA A 24 12.11 -2.97 4.73
C ALA A 24 11.68 -2.46 3.35
N ALA A 25 11.05 -1.29 3.30
CA ALA A 25 10.65 -0.65 2.04
C ALA A 25 11.85 -0.31 1.15
N ARG A 26 12.92 0.26 1.72
CA ARG A 26 14.17 0.55 0.98
C ARG A 26 14.81 -0.72 0.43
N ILE A 27 14.94 -1.75 1.26
CA ILE A 27 15.52 -3.05 0.85
C ILE A 27 14.72 -3.66 -0.29
N ALA A 28 13.39 -3.67 -0.19
CA ALA A 28 12.53 -4.20 -1.25
C ALA A 28 12.72 -3.44 -2.57
N CYS A 29 12.82 -2.11 -2.51
CA CYS A 29 13.06 -1.28 -3.68
C CYS A 29 14.44 -1.46 -4.30
N ASP A 30 15.48 -1.46 -3.48
CA ASP A 30 16.86 -1.63 -3.95
C ASP A 30 17.07 -3.04 -4.52
N ALA A 31 16.25 -4.03 -4.13
CA ALA A 31 16.19 -5.38 -4.72
C ALA A 31 15.37 -5.47 -6.03
N GLY A 32 14.83 -4.36 -6.55
CA GLY A 32 14.11 -4.32 -7.83
C GLY A 32 12.62 -4.65 -7.75
N ALA A 33 11.99 -4.59 -6.57
CA ALA A 33 10.54 -4.76 -6.47
C ALA A 33 9.80 -3.62 -7.21
N ALA A 34 8.79 -3.97 -8.01
CA ALA A 34 7.95 -2.95 -8.65
C ALA A 34 7.02 -2.25 -7.65
N PHE A 35 6.62 -2.95 -6.58
CA PHE A 35 5.83 -2.39 -5.50
C PHE A 35 6.31 -2.83 -4.11
N VAL A 36 6.21 -1.91 -3.16
CA VAL A 36 6.10 -2.24 -1.73
C VAL A 36 4.61 -2.31 -1.39
N LYS A 37 4.19 -3.38 -0.72
CA LYS A 37 2.81 -3.61 -0.27
C LYS A 37 2.74 -3.62 1.26
N THR A 38 1.77 -2.92 1.83
CA THR A 38 1.69 -2.70 3.29
C THR A 38 1.43 -4.01 4.06
N SER A 39 0.31 -4.68 3.79
CA SER A 39 -0.19 -5.77 4.66
C SER A 39 -0.77 -6.94 3.85
N THR A 40 -0.72 -8.15 4.41
CA THR A 40 -1.36 -9.34 3.82
C THR A 40 -2.88 -9.31 3.97
N GLY A 41 -3.40 -8.67 5.03
CA GLY A 41 -4.79 -8.76 5.46
C GLY A 41 -5.05 -9.82 6.53
N PHE A 42 -4.02 -10.58 6.93
CA PHE A 42 -4.09 -11.61 7.99
C PHE A 42 -3.21 -11.27 9.21
N GLY A 43 -2.53 -10.11 9.16
CA GLY A 43 -1.73 -9.59 10.26
C GLY A 43 -2.57 -9.01 11.41
N PRO A 44 -1.90 -8.53 12.47
CA PRO A 44 -2.58 -7.96 13.64
C PRO A 44 -3.31 -6.65 13.35
N ARG A 45 -2.93 -5.93 12.28
CA ARG A 45 -3.61 -4.74 11.76
C ARG A 45 -3.44 -4.61 10.25
N GLY A 46 -4.30 -3.83 9.61
CA GLY A 46 -4.22 -3.46 8.20
C GLY A 46 -3.28 -2.27 7.93
N ALA A 47 -3.44 -1.66 6.76
CA ALA A 47 -2.72 -0.46 6.36
C ALA A 47 -3.21 0.77 7.14
N SER A 48 -2.29 1.65 7.52
CA SER A 48 -2.59 3.03 7.96
C SER A 48 -2.00 4.05 6.97
N SER A 49 -2.50 5.28 6.97
CA SER A 49 -1.91 6.40 6.21
C SER A 49 -0.46 6.65 6.64
N ASP A 50 -0.17 6.54 7.93
CA ASP A 50 1.17 6.80 8.48
C ASP A 50 2.20 5.77 7.99
N ASP A 51 1.79 4.50 7.85
CA ASP A 51 2.64 3.49 7.22
C ASP A 51 2.94 3.85 5.76
N VAL A 52 1.93 4.29 5.01
CA VAL A 52 2.07 4.67 3.60
C VAL A 52 3.00 5.88 3.46
N LEU A 53 2.82 6.90 4.30
CA LEU A 53 3.68 8.08 4.35
C LEU A 53 5.13 7.69 4.67
N THR A 54 5.33 6.86 5.70
CA THR A 54 6.66 6.34 6.07
C THR A 54 7.33 5.62 4.90
N ILE A 55 6.58 4.78 4.18
CA ILE A 55 7.09 4.07 3.00
C ILE A 55 7.46 5.08 1.91
N ARG A 56 6.59 6.06 1.61
CA ARG A 56 6.83 7.08 0.58
C ARG A 56 8.08 7.89 0.88
N GLU A 57 8.22 8.41 2.10
CA GLU A 57 9.40 9.14 2.55
C GLU A 57 10.67 8.28 2.45
N ALA A 58 10.56 6.98 2.73
CA ALA A 58 11.70 6.08 2.71
C ALA A 58 12.20 5.76 1.29
N ILE A 59 11.30 5.62 0.30
CA ILE A 59 11.64 5.13 -1.05
C ILE A 59 11.64 6.22 -2.13
N GLY A 60 11.08 7.41 -1.86
CA GLY A 60 10.90 8.44 -2.88
C GLY A 60 10.06 7.92 -4.03
N GLU A 61 10.52 8.10 -5.28
CA GLU A 61 9.86 7.59 -6.49
C GLU A 61 10.44 6.27 -7.01
N LYS A 62 11.30 5.59 -6.24
CA LYS A 62 11.98 4.36 -6.70
C LYS A 62 11.04 3.20 -7.00
N CYS A 63 9.97 3.05 -6.21
CA CYS A 63 8.95 2.04 -6.42
C CYS A 63 7.57 2.59 -6.10
N ARG A 64 6.56 1.82 -6.49
CA ARG A 64 5.17 2.13 -6.24
C ARG A 64 4.71 1.55 -4.92
N ILE A 65 3.67 2.14 -4.33
CA ILE A 65 3.10 1.68 -3.05
C ILE A 65 1.74 1.06 -3.28
N LYS A 66 1.53 -0.17 -2.77
CA LYS A 66 0.20 -0.79 -2.70
C LYS A 66 -0.29 -0.85 -1.25
N ALA A 67 -1.23 0.01 -0.90
CA ALA A 67 -1.91 -0.04 0.39
C ALA A 67 -2.98 -1.15 0.39
N SER A 68 -2.98 -2.01 1.39
CA SER A 68 -3.97 -3.09 1.51
C SER A 68 -4.15 -3.59 2.93
N GLY A 69 -5.36 -4.08 3.22
CA GLY A 69 -5.78 -4.57 4.53
C GLY A 69 -6.66 -3.54 5.23
N GLY A 70 -7.95 -3.88 5.41
CA GLY A 70 -8.92 -3.03 6.12
C GLY A 70 -9.55 -1.88 5.31
N ILE A 71 -9.13 -1.64 4.07
CA ILE A 71 -9.64 -0.54 3.24
C ILE A 71 -10.98 -0.94 2.60
N ARG A 72 -12.12 -0.49 3.16
CA ARG A 72 -13.46 -0.96 2.78
C ARG A 72 -14.39 0.11 2.22
N ASP A 73 -14.01 1.38 2.31
CA ASP A 73 -14.80 2.51 1.85
C ASP A 73 -13.95 3.51 1.07
N LEU A 74 -14.65 4.42 0.37
CA LEU A 74 -14.02 5.41 -0.50
C LEU A 74 -13.16 6.40 0.28
N ALA A 75 -13.61 6.85 1.44
CA ALA A 75 -12.89 7.82 2.25
C ALA A 75 -11.51 7.28 2.67
N THR A 76 -11.48 6.06 3.19
CA THR A 76 -10.24 5.37 3.56
C THR A 76 -9.34 5.15 2.34
N ALA A 77 -9.90 4.79 1.18
CA ALA A 77 -9.12 4.64 -0.04
C ALA A 77 -8.47 5.96 -0.49
N LEU A 78 -9.20 7.08 -0.44
CA LEU A 78 -8.70 8.41 -0.77
C LEU A 78 -7.58 8.85 0.17
N VAL A 79 -7.75 8.66 1.48
CA VAL A 79 -6.70 8.94 2.48
C VAL A 79 -5.40 8.19 2.17
N MET A 80 -5.47 6.94 1.70
CA MET A 80 -4.29 6.17 1.31
C MET A 80 -3.62 6.74 0.06
N PHE A 81 -4.40 7.20 -0.92
CA PHE A 81 -3.86 7.86 -2.12
C PHE A 81 -3.18 9.19 -1.75
N GLU A 82 -3.81 10.00 -0.90
CA GLU A 82 -3.25 11.26 -0.40
C GLU A 82 -1.94 11.05 0.37
N ALA A 83 -1.83 9.96 1.14
CA ALA A 83 -0.60 9.57 1.82
C ALA A 83 0.52 9.08 0.87
N GLY A 84 0.22 8.85 -0.41
CA GLY A 84 1.20 8.48 -1.44
C GLY A 84 1.09 7.04 -1.96
N ALA A 85 -0.01 6.34 -1.70
CA ALA A 85 -0.28 5.03 -2.31
C ALA A 85 -0.53 5.17 -3.82
N ASP A 86 -0.02 4.23 -4.61
CA ASP A 86 -0.27 4.13 -6.06
C ASP A 86 -1.43 3.18 -6.40
N ARG A 87 -1.73 2.27 -5.46
CA ARG A 87 -2.70 1.21 -5.67
C ARG A 87 -3.35 0.78 -4.36
N ILE A 88 -4.64 0.50 -4.42
CA ILE A 88 -5.39 -0.12 -3.33
C ILE A 88 -5.55 -1.62 -3.59
N GLY A 89 -5.33 -2.42 -2.55
CA GLY A 89 -5.72 -3.83 -2.49
C GLY A 89 -6.88 -3.99 -1.52
N THR A 90 -8.06 -4.33 -2.04
CA THR A 90 -9.30 -4.48 -1.28
C THR A 90 -10.20 -5.53 -1.93
N SER A 91 -11.06 -6.16 -1.13
CA SER A 91 -12.18 -6.98 -1.58
C SER A 91 -13.46 -6.16 -1.79
N SER A 92 -13.50 -4.91 -1.31
CA SER A 92 -14.67 -4.01 -1.37
C SER A 92 -14.60 -3.05 -2.57
N GLY A 93 -14.03 -3.52 -3.70
CA GLY A 93 -13.75 -2.67 -4.85
C GLY A 93 -15.01 -2.14 -5.52
N ALA A 94 -16.07 -2.96 -5.61
CA ALA A 94 -17.32 -2.59 -6.24
C ALA A 94 -18.04 -1.48 -5.45
N GLU A 95 -18.07 -1.61 -4.12
CA GLU A 95 -18.68 -0.65 -3.20
C GLU A 95 -17.97 0.70 -3.23
N ILE A 96 -16.63 0.68 -3.23
CA ILE A 96 -15.81 1.90 -3.35
C ILE A 96 -16.08 2.62 -4.67
N LEU A 97 -16.15 1.89 -5.79
CA LEU A 97 -16.43 2.47 -7.10
C LEU A 97 -17.86 3.02 -7.19
N ALA A 98 -18.84 2.32 -6.63
CA ALA A 98 -20.22 2.78 -6.59
C ALA A 98 -20.35 4.10 -5.81
N ALA A 99 -19.69 4.21 -4.65
CA ALA A 99 -19.64 5.44 -3.87
C ALA A 99 -18.97 6.59 -4.64
N ALA A 100 -17.86 6.30 -5.36
CA ALA A 100 -17.15 7.31 -6.14
C ALA A 100 -17.97 7.84 -7.33
N ALA A 101 -18.84 7.02 -7.92
CA ALA A 101 -19.73 7.43 -8.99
C ALA A 101 -20.87 8.34 -8.50
N GLN A 102 -21.37 8.12 -7.27
CA GLN A 102 -22.46 8.90 -6.69
C GLN A 102 -22.04 10.31 -6.28
N GLY A 103 -20.80 10.51 -5.83
CA GLY A 103 -20.27 11.83 -5.45
C GLY A 103 -19.86 12.73 -6.63
N ARG A 104 -20.14 12.32 -7.88
CA ARG A 104 -19.84 13.09 -9.11
C ARG A 104 -21.08 13.76 -9.72
N GLY A 105 -22.24 13.65 -9.08
CA GLY A 105 -23.45 14.41 -9.40
C GLY A 105 -23.58 15.63 -8.50
#